data_AF-A0A1D3TSH2-F1
#
_entry.id   AF-A0A1D3TSH2-F1
#
_cell.length_a   1.000
_cell.length_b   1.000
_cell.length_c   1.000
_cell.angle_alpha   90.00
_cell.angle_beta   90.00
_cell.angle_gamma   90.00
#
_symmetry.space_group_name_H-M   'P 1'
#
loop_
_entity.id
_entity.type
_entity.pdbx_description
1 polymer ?
#
loop_
_entity_poly.entity_id
_entity_poly.type
_entity_poly.pdbx_seq_one_letter_code
_entity_poly.pdbx_strand_id
1 'polypeptide(L)'
;MDFFKLESLCDEIIDCPHSTPRWLDSGIRVIRNYNLNGAHFDFSKSSYVDEETYLNRTKRAKPEANDIIISREAPMGTVAIMPKGLKCCLGQRLVLLKVKTEKVNPHYLLYALMSQYVQKQIRKVDVTGSIVSNLNIPDLKELVIPVCERNEQDKVASILVSIDKKIGINNRINDTLQQQAHDIYMHLFYKKNTNGKISDLLIENGKSSIKVGEAKDINGDYPFFTSGEAILEWKEALVEGRNCFLNTGGNADVKFYVGGAAYSTDTWCISARDKIPRIKLVDCKNIDYLKQSGVYFLDWWLFLFTD
;
A
#
# COMPACT_ATOMS: atom_id res chain seq x y z
N MET A 1 1.39 0.70 -36.59
CA MET A 1 1.78 1.41 -35.34
C MET A 1 3.06 2.14 -35.67
N ASP A 2 3.06 3.45 -35.45
CA ASP A 2 4.16 4.32 -35.84
C ASP A 2 4.87 4.85 -34.60
N PHE A 3 6.11 5.31 -34.77
CA PHE A 3 6.94 5.79 -33.67
C PHE A 3 7.26 7.26 -33.87
N PHE A 4 6.88 8.08 -32.89
CA PHE A 4 7.04 9.52 -32.94
C PHE A 4 7.90 10.00 -31.79
N LYS A 5 8.73 11.03 -32.04
CA LYS A 5 9.38 11.76 -30.95
C LYS A 5 8.34 12.53 -30.15
N LEU A 6 8.50 12.62 -28.84
CA LEU A 6 7.58 13.34 -27.96
C LEU A 6 7.38 14.80 -28.40
N GLU A 7 8.44 15.47 -28.85
CA GLU A 7 8.36 16.85 -29.37
C GLU A 7 7.36 17.00 -30.53
N SER A 8 7.20 15.97 -31.37
CA SER A 8 6.26 16.02 -32.50
C SER A 8 4.78 15.89 -32.09
N LEU A 9 4.54 15.40 -30.87
CA LEU A 9 3.23 15.15 -30.25
C LEU A 9 2.80 16.25 -29.27
N CYS A 10 3.66 17.25 -29.04
CA CYS A 10 3.39 18.39 -28.17
C CYS A 10 3.49 19.70 -28.97
N ASP A 11 2.65 20.69 -28.65
CA ASP A 11 2.82 22.07 -29.13
C ASP A 11 4.07 22.67 -28.51
N GLU A 12 4.22 22.45 -27.20
CA GLU A 12 5.33 22.94 -26.42
C GLU A 12 5.69 21.97 -25.29
N ILE A 13 6.97 21.95 -24.94
CA ILE A 13 7.53 21.22 -23.80
C ILE A 13 8.26 22.26 -22.95
N ILE A 14 7.61 22.68 -21.86
CA ILE A 14 8.00 23.87 -21.09
C ILE A 14 8.57 23.46 -19.74
N ASP A 15 9.84 23.81 -19.51
CA ASP A 15 10.47 23.67 -18.21
C ASP A 15 9.93 24.71 -17.22
N CYS A 16 9.63 24.27 -16.01
CA CYS A 16 9.17 25.13 -14.93
C CYS A 16 10.28 26.08 -14.42
N PRO A 17 9.93 27.20 -13.75
CA PRO A 17 10.93 28.04 -13.10
C PRO A 17 11.65 27.29 -11.97
N HIS A 18 12.98 27.39 -11.95
CA HIS A 18 13.84 26.73 -10.95
C HIS A 18 13.87 27.44 -9.59
N SER A 19 13.28 28.63 -9.47
CA SER A 19 13.17 29.36 -8.20
C SER A 19 12.12 28.75 -7.28
N THR A 20 12.39 28.76 -5.96
CA THR A 20 11.43 28.38 -4.92
C THR A 20 10.63 29.63 -4.54
N PRO A 21 9.32 29.70 -4.81
CA PRO A 21 8.51 30.81 -4.33
C PRO A 21 8.24 30.67 -2.83
N ARG A 22 7.77 31.74 -2.21
CA ARG A 22 7.23 31.70 -0.84
C ARG A 22 5.94 30.87 -0.85
N TRP A 23 5.94 29.78 -0.08
CA TRP A 23 4.76 28.95 0.08
C TRP A 23 3.78 29.59 1.06
N LEU A 24 2.50 29.56 0.69
CA LEU A 24 1.38 30.00 1.51
C LEU A 24 0.49 28.79 1.86
N ASP A 25 -0.30 28.94 2.92
CA ASP A 25 -1.29 27.94 3.35
C ASP A 25 -2.61 28.05 2.56
N SER A 26 -2.81 29.15 1.83
CA SER A 26 -3.97 29.39 0.97
C SER A 26 -3.59 30.23 -0.25
N GLY A 27 -4.42 30.20 -1.29
CA GLY A 27 -4.20 30.93 -2.55
C GLY A 27 -4.33 30.02 -3.77
N ILE A 28 -3.49 30.23 -4.78
CA ILE A 28 -3.47 29.42 -6.01
C ILE A 28 -2.56 28.22 -5.82
N ARG A 29 -3.06 27.05 -6.21
CA ARG A 29 -2.39 25.77 -6.00
C ARG A 29 -1.10 25.67 -6.82
N VAL A 30 -0.09 25.05 -6.22
CA VAL A 30 1.17 24.71 -6.86
C VAL A 30 1.27 23.19 -6.96
N ILE A 31 1.51 22.69 -8.17
CA ILE A 31 1.78 21.28 -8.39
C ILE A 31 3.24 21.01 -8.09
N ARG A 32 3.54 20.03 -7.23
CA ARG A 32 4.89 19.59 -6.88
C ARG A 32 5.07 18.10 -7.20
N ASN A 33 6.30 17.62 -7.16
CA ASN A 33 6.61 16.20 -7.45
C ASN A 33 5.73 15.22 -6.68
N TYR A 34 5.54 15.44 -5.38
CA TYR A 34 4.73 14.56 -4.53
C TYR A 34 3.22 14.63 -4.81
N ASN A 35 2.76 15.58 -5.63
CA ASN A 35 1.37 15.62 -6.08
C ASN A 35 1.13 14.67 -7.27
N LEU A 36 2.16 14.20 -7.97
CA LEU A 36 1.99 13.27 -9.09
C LEU A 36 1.78 11.85 -8.56
N ASN A 37 0.63 11.27 -8.86
CA ASN A 37 0.25 9.92 -8.43
C ASN A 37 -0.23 9.08 -9.64
N GLY A 38 0.72 8.73 -10.51
CA GLY A 38 0.54 7.70 -11.56
C GLY A 38 -0.73 7.85 -12.41
N ALA A 39 -0.85 8.98 -13.12
CA ALA A 39 -1.96 9.45 -13.99
C ALA A 39 -2.76 10.63 -13.40
N HIS A 40 -2.90 10.72 -12.09
CA HIS A 40 -3.70 11.74 -11.42
C HIS A 40 -2.88 12.57 -10.44
N PHE A 41 -3.48 13.66 -9.96
CA PHE A 41 -2.91 14.45 -8.88
C PHE A 41 -3.47 14.02 -7.54
N ASP A 42 -2.60 13.81 -6.55
CA ASP A 42 -2.98 13.77 -5.15
C ASP A 42 -2.81 15.17 -4.53
N PHE A 43 -3.90 15.68 -3.95
CA PHE A 43 -3.97 16.98 -3.30
C PHE A 43 -4.07 16.91 -1.77
N SER A 44 -3.94 15.71 -1.18
CA SER A 44 -3.89 15.48 0.27
C SER A 44 -2.92 16.44 0.98
N LYS A 45 -1.78 16.70 0.34
CA LYS A 45 -0.82 17.74 0.71
C LYS A 45 -0.70 18.74 -0.43
N SER A 46 -0.80 20.03 -0.14
CA SER A 46 -0.76 21.07 -1.17
C SER A 46 0.00 22.30 -0.71
N SER A 47 0.60 23.01 -1.67
CA SER A 47 1.25 24.30 -1.46
C SER A 47 0.53 25.36 -2.30
N TYR A 48 0.51 26.60 -1.80
CA TYR A 48 -0.14 27.70 -2.48
C TYR A 48 0.80 28.89 -2.69
N VAL A 49 0.44 29.76 -3.63
CA VAL A 49 1.08 31.04 -3.92
C VAL A 49 0.03 32.12 -4.15
N ASP A 50 0.44 33.38 -4.06
CA ASP A 50 -0.39 34.53 -4.44
C ASP A 50 -0.56 34.65 -5.98
N GLU A 51 -1.46 35.54 -6.40
CA GLU A 51 -1.77 35.79 -7.82
C GLU A 51 -0.56 36.34 -8.58
N GLU A 52 0.27 37.20 -7.98
CA GLU A 52 1.45 37.77 -8.62
C GLU A 52 2.48 36.69 -8.96
N THR A 53 2.78 35.82 -7.99
CA THR A 53 3.67 34.67 -8.13
C THR A 53 3.11 33.68 -9.15
N TYR A 54 1.80 33.41 -9.12
CA TYR A 54 1.14 32.57 -10.12
C TYR A 54 1.36 33.13 -11.53
N LEU A 55 1.01 34.41 -11.75
CA LEU A 55 1.16 35.06 -13.05
C LEU A 55 2.60 35.01 -13.53
N ASN A 56 3.57 35.29 -12.64
CA ASN A 56 4.99 35.21 -12.93
C ASN A 56 5.44 33.80 -13.34
N ARG A 57 4.97 32.75 -12.65
CA ARG A 57 5.34 31.36 -12.95
C ARG A 57 4.66 30.82 -14.20
N THR A 58 3.49 31.34 -14.58
CA THR A 58 2.76 30.92 -15.79
C THR A 58 2.98 31.85 -16.99
N LYS A 59 3.98 32.75 -16.96
CA LYS A 59 4.28 33.67 -18.07
C LYS A 59 4.54 32.94 -19.39
N ARG A 60 5.23 31.79 -19.34
CA ARG A 60 5.56 31.00 -20.52
C ARG A 60 4.34 30.22 -21.02
N ALA A 61 3.67 29.52 -20.11
CA ALA A 61 2.45 28.80 -20.42
C ALA A 61 1.63 28.58 -19.14
N LYS A 62 0.31 28.57 -19.32
CA LYS A 62 -0.65 28.17 -18.30
C LYS A 62 -0.99 26.68 -18.48
N PRO A 63 -0.97 25.88 -17.40
CA PRO A 63 -1.52 24.53 -17.44
C PRO A 63 -3.02 24.58 -17.75
N GLU A 64 -3.44 23.80 -18.73
CA GLU A 64 -4.82 23.69 -19.20
C GLU A 64 -5.27 22.23 -19.17
N ALA A 65 -6.57 22.00 -19.33
CA ALA A 65 -7.13 20.65 -19.37
C ALA A 65 -6.45 19.80 -20.46
N ASN A 66 -6.15 18.54 -20.14
CA ASN A 66 -5.47 17.58 -21.01
C ASN A 66 -3.96 17.79 -21.23
N ASP A 67 -3.37 18.84 -20.68
CA ASP A 67 -1.91 18.92 -20.59
C ASP A 67 -1.38 17.81 -19.68
N ILE A 68 -0.15 17.37 -19.91
CA ILE A 68 0.52 16.38 -19.06
C ILE A 68 1.66 17.05 -18.30
N ILE A 69 1.77 16.78 -17.01
CA ILE A 69 2.91 17.17 -16.20
C ILE A 69 3.79 15.94 -15.99
N ILE A 70 5.09 16.08 -16.21
CA ILE A 70 6.09 15.03 -15.96
C ILE A 70 7.15 15.50 -14.97
N SER A 71 7.52 14.65 -14.02
CA SER A 71 8.63 14.91 -13.09
C SER A 71 9.98 14.62 -13.73
N ARG A 72 10.92 15.53 -13.52
CA ARG A 72 12.31 15.38 -13.95
C ARG A 72 13.18 14.64 -12.95
N GLU A 73 12.79 14.66 -11.68
CA GLU A 73 13.55 14.13 -10.55
C GLU A 73 12.60 13.56 -9.49
N ALA A 74 13.05 12.54 -8.75
CA ALA A 74 12.49 12.04 -7.48
C ALA A 74 10.92 11.95 -7.36
N PRO A 75 10.27 10.91 -7.92
CA PRO A 75 10.79 9.93 -8.87
C PRO A 75 10.71 10.48 -10.30
N MET A 76 11.78 10.32 -11.08
CA MET A 76 11.84 10.77 -12.47
C MET A 76 10.85 10.00 -13.36
N GLY A 77 10.19 10.71 -14.29
CA GLY A 77 9.28 10.11 -15.26
C GLY A 77 7.86 9.85 -14.76
N THR A 78 7.51 10.35 -13.57
CA THR A 78 6.14 10.27 -13.04
C THR A 78 5.27 11.30 -13.76
N VAL A 79 4.08 10.89 -14.20
CA VAL A 79 3.19 11.73 -14.99
C VAL A 79 1.80 11.85 -14.39
N ALA A 80 1.13 12.97 -14.66
CA ALA A 80 -0.29 13.16 -14.40
C ALA A 80 -0.91 14.11 -15.43
N ILE A 81 -2.19 13.91 -15.71
CA ILE A 81 -2.95 14.72 -16.66
C ILE A 81 -3.75 15.82 -15.95
N MET A 82 -3.74 17.01 -16.54
CA MET A 82 -4.44 18.19 -16.03
C MET A 82 -5.97 18.02 -16.15
N PRO A 83 -6.70 18.08 -15.01
CA PRO A 83 -8.15 18.03 -15.03
C PRO A 83 -8.74 19.37 -15.49
N LYS A 84 -9.97 19.32 -16.01
CA LYS A 84 -10.72 20.51 -16.41
C LYS A 84 -10.99 21.44 -15.21
N GLY A 85 -10.70 22.72 -15.38
CA GLY A 85 -11.04 23.77 -14.40
C GLY A 85 -10.04 23.96 -13.25
N LEU A 86 -8.92 23.23 -13.23
CA LEU A 86 -7.90 23.42 -12.20
C LEU A 86 -6.98 24.61 -12.52
N LYS A 87 -7.10 25.69 -11.73
CA LYS A 87 -6.14 26.81 -11.76
C LYS A 87 -4.93 26.47 -10.88
N CYS A 88 -3.77 26.27 -11.50
CA CYS A 88 -2.51 26.01 -10.78
C CYS A 88 -1.27 26.46 -11.56
N CYS A 89 -0.14 26.55 -10.87
CA CYS A 89 1.18 26.66 -11.50
C CYS A 89 2.08 25.48 -11.11
N LEU A 90 3.14 25.24 -11.88
CA LEU A 90 4.11 24.19 -11.59
C LEU A 90 5.14 24.69 -10.58
N GLY A 91 5.46 23.84 -9.61
CA GLY A 91 6.64 23.94 -8.75
C GLY A 91 7.93 23.66 -9.53
N GLN A 92 9.00 23.36 -8.82
CA GLN A 92 10.29 23.00 -9.43
C GLN A 92 10.31 21.56 -9.95
N ARG A 93 11.26 21.25 -10.84
CA ARG A 93 11.57 19.89 -11.33
C ARG A 93 10.42 19.21 -12.07
N LEU A 94 9.51 20.01 -12.61
CA LEU A 94 8.38 19.57 -13.42
C LEU A 94 8.48 20.15 -14.83
N VAL A 95 7.95 19.42 -15.80
CA VAL A 95 7.79 19.90 -17.17
C VAL A 95 6.32 19.84 -17.53
N LEU A 96 5.84 20.90 -18.18
CA LEU A 96 4.52 20.95 -18.77
C LEU A 96 4.61 20.51 -20.23
N LEU A 97 3.82 19.50 -20.59
CA LEU A 97 3.64 19.01 -21.95
C LEU A 97 2.30 19.53 -22.47
N LYS A 98 2.34 20.50 -23.40
CA LYS A 98 1.16 21.00 -24.11
C LYS A 98 0.84 20.01 -25.22
N VAL A 99 -0.17 19.16 -25.02
CA VAL A 99 -0.41 18.01 -25.91
C VAL A 99 -1.13 18.45 -27.19
N LYS A 100 -0.62 18.04 -28.36
CA LYS A 100 -1.29 18.20 -29.66
C LYS A 100 -2.46 17.24 -29.81
N THR A 101 -3.61 17.63 -29.29
CA THR A 101 -4.82 16.79 -29.25
C THR A 101 -5.27 16.29 -30.62
N GLU A 102 -4.98 17.04 -31.68
CA GLU A 102 -5.26 16.67 -33.07
C GLU A 102 -4.40 15.48 -33.53
N LYS A 103 -3.17 15.32 -33.00
CA LYS A 103 -2.26 14.22 -33.34
C LYS A 103 -2.36 13.01 -32.42
N VAL A 104 -2.58 13.23 -31.13
CA VAL A 104 -2.57 12.15 -30.14
C VAL A 104 -3.63 12.35 -29.07
N ASN A 105 -4.23 11.26 -28.60
CA ASN A 105 -5.20 11.31 -27.52
C ASN A 105 -4.41 11.58 -26.23
N PRO A 106 -4.72 12.62 -25.45
CA PRO A 106 -3.95 12.97 -24.26
C PRO A 106 -3.89 11.85 -23.21
N HIS A 107 -4.98 11.13 -23.01
CA HIS A 107 -5.00 9.98 -22.09
C HIS A 107 -4.18 8.82 -22.65
N TYR A 108 -4.23 8.57 -23.97
CA TYR A 108 -3.34 7.59 -24.58
C TYR A 108 -1.86 7.94 -24.36
N LEU A 109 -1.48 9.20 -24.61
CA LEU A 109 -0.11 9.67 -24.41
C LEU A 109 0.33 9.53 -22.94
N LEU A 110 -0.55 9.87 -21.99
CA LEU A 110 -0.30 9.68 -20.56
C LEU A 110 0.07 8.22 -20.26
N TYR A 111 -0.74 7.27 -20.72
CA TYR A 111 -0.47 5.84 -20.50
C TYR A 111 0.73 5.32 -21.28
N ALA A 112 0.99 5.86 -22.48
CA ALA A 112 2.19 5.53 -23.25
C ALA A 112 3.46 5.97 -22.49
N LEU A 113 3.46 7.16 -21.90
CA LEU A 113 4.55 7.66 -21.05
C LEU A 113 4.75 6.79 -19.81
N MET A 114 3.69 6.23 -19.23
CA MET A 114 3.75 5.30 -18.09
C MET A 114 4.18 3.88 -18.48
N SER A 115 4.13 3.53 -19.76
CA SER A 115 4.45 2.19 -20.24
C SER A 115 5.90 1.81 -19.93
N GLN A 116 6.15 0.52 -19.74
CA GLN A 116 7.52 0.02 -19.56
C GLN A 116 8.45 0.41 -20.72
N TYR A 117 7.91 0.55 -21.94
CA TYR A 117 8.68 0.93 -23.12
C TYR A 117 9.29 2.33 -22.97
N VAL A 118 8.47 3.33 -22.63
CA VAL A 118 8.95 4.72 -22.46
C VAL A 118 9.73 4.86 -21.15
N GLN A 119 9.27 4.23 -20.07
CA GLN A 119 9.98 4.27 -18.78
C GLN A 119 11.37 3.65 -18.84
N LYS A 120 11.61 2.66 -19.71
CA LYS A 120 12.96 2.13 -19.99
C LYS A 120 13.84 3.16 -20.69
N GLN A 121 13.31 3.98 -21.59
CA GLN A 121 14.07 5.06 -22.23
C GLN A 121 14.47 6.12 -21.20
N ILE A 122 13.51 6.56 -20.36
CA ILE A 122 13.76 7.51 -19.28
C ILE A 122 14.84 7.01 -18.31
N ARG A 123 14.79 5.72 -17.92
CA ARG A 123 15.83 5.12 -17.06
C ARG A 123 17.19 4.96 -17.74
N LYS A 124 17.26 4.83 -19.06
CA LYS A 124 18.56 4.73 -19.77
C LYS A 124 19.31 6.04 -19.79
N VAL A 125 18.58 7.16 -19.90
CA VAL A 125 19.14 8.52 -19.79
C VAL A 125 19.84 8.74 -18.45
N ASP A 126 19.35 8.07 -17.40
CA ASP A 126 19.94 8.10 -16.06
C ASP A 126 21.36 7.51 -16.00
N VAL A 127 21.65 6.49 -16.82
CA VAL A 127 22.90 5.71 -16.76
C VAL A 127 24.09 6.44 -17.40
N THR A 128 23.84 7.47 -18.22
CA THR A 128 24.85 8.19 -19.00
C THR A 128 25.73 9.19 -18.22
N GLY A 129 25.74 9.16 -16.87
CA GLY A 129 26.88 9.64 -16.09
C GLY A 129 26.76 11.00 -15.39
N SER A 130 25.56 11.45 -15.01
CA SER A 130 25.41 12.58 -14.09
C SER A 130 25.28 12.10 -12.64
N ILE A 131 25.98 12.77 -11.71
CA ILE A 131 25.95 12.48 -10.25
C ILE A 131 24.53 12.66 -9.66
N VAL A 132 23.64 13.33 -10.40
CA VAL A 132 22.21 13.50 -10.09
C VAL A 132 21.37 13.03 -11.28
N SER A 133 20.47 12.08 -11.03
CA SER A 133 19.51 11.56 -11.99
C SER A 133 18.46 12.62 -12.36
N ASN A 134 18.58 13.24 -13.53
CA ASN A 134 17.68 14.31 -13.97
C ASN A 134 17.33 14.19 -15.46
N LEU A 135 16.04 14.10 -15.77
CA LEU A 135 15.55 14.13 -17.15
C LEU A 135 15.64 15.56 -17.69
N ASN A 136 16.59 15.84 -18.58
CA ASN A 136 16.71 17.13 -19.22
C ASN A 136 15.67 17.29 -20.36
N ILE A 137 15.45 18.54 -20.81
CA ILE A 137 14.45 18.84 -21.85
C ILE A 137 14.83 18.23 -23.22
N PRO A 138 16.09 18.29 -23.70
CA PRO A 138 16.49 17.61 -24.94
C PRO A 138 16.17 16.11 -24.95
N ASP A 139 16.51 15.38 -23.89
CA ASP A 139 16.27 13.94 -23.80
C ASP A 139 14.76 13.64 -23.73
N LEU A 140 14.01 14.48 -23.02
CA LEU A 140 12.55 14.39 -22.98
C LEU A 140 11.91 14.56 -24.37
N LYS A 141 12.39 15.52 -25.16
CA LYS A 141 11.93 15.76 -26.55
C LYS A 141 12.17 14.56 -27.45
N GLU A 142 13.27 13.87 -27.24
CA GLU A 142 13.74 12.72 -28.04
C GLU A 142 13.08 11.39 -27.65
N LEU A 143 12.28 11.34 -26.57
CA LEU A 143 11.57 10.11 -26.20
C LEU A 143 10.71 9.60 -27.36
N VAL A 144 10.88 8.33 -27.67
CA VAL A 144 10.14 7.66 -28.75
C VAL A 144 8.85 7.08 -28.18
N ILE A 145 7.73 7.52 -28.72
CA ILE A 145 6.37 7.14 -28.31
C ILE A 145 5.75 6.28 -29.41
N PRO A 146 5.31 5.04 -29.09
CA PRO A 146 4.53 4.24 -30.02
C PRO A 146 3.11 4.81 -30.09
N VAL A 147 2.61 5.04 -31.31
CA VAL A 147 1.29 5.63 -31.56
C VAL A 147 0.55 4.77 -32.57
N CYS A 148 -0.64 4.30 -32.19
CA CYS A 148 -1.58 3.61 -33.07
C CYS A 148 -2.57 4.58 -33.73
N GLU A 149 -3.47 4.09 -34.56
CA GLU A 149 -4.50 4.94 -35.18
C GLU A 149 -5.44 5.55 -34.13
N ARG A 150 -6.01 6.73 -34.43
CA ARG A 150 -6.89 7.49 -33.52
C ARG A 150 -7.96 6.63 -32.85
N ASN A 151 -8.67 5.81 -33.62
CA ASN A 151 -9.73 4.94 -33.13
C ASN A 151 -9.21 3.91 -32.10
N GLU A 152 -8.00 3.40 -32.28
CA GLU A 152 -7.38 2.47 -31.34
C GLU A 152 -6.87 3.21 -30.10
N GLN A 153 -6.28 4.39 -30.26
CA GLN A 153 -5.85 5.24 -29.15
C GLN A 153 -7.02 5.52 -28.20
N ASP A 154 -8.17 5.90 -28.76
CA ASP A 154 -9.37 6.25 -27.99
C ASP A 154 -9.95 5.05 -27.23
N LYS A 155 -9.94 3.86 -27.85
CA LYS A 155 -10.35 2.61 -27.21
C LYS A 155 -9.42 2.25 -26.04
N VAL A 156 -8.11 2.27 -26.26
CA VAL A 156 -7.11 1.98 -25.24
C VAL A 156 -7.23 2.97 -24.08
N ALA A 157 -7.29 4.27 -24.38
CA ALA A 157 -7.45 5.32 -23.39
C ALA A 157 -8.74 5.13 -22.57
N SER A 158 -9.87 4.87 -23.22
CA SER A 158 -11.16 4.66 -22.54
C SER A 158 -11.11 3.50 -21.54
N ILE A 159 -10.51 2.38 -21.93
CA ILE A 159 -10.37 1.19 -21.06
C ILE A 159 -9.47 1.53 -19.86
N LEU A 160 -8.30 2.11 -20.10
CA LEU A 160 -7.33 2.40 -19.04
C LEU A 160 -7.86 3.46 -18.06
N VAL A 161 -8.51 4.52 -18.55
CA VAL A 161 -9.19 5.52 -17.71
C VAL A 161 -10.26 4.86 -16.84
N SER A 162 -11.02 3.92 -17.40
CA SER A 162 -12.06 3.20 -16.65
C SER A 162 -11.49 2.33 -15.54
N ILE A 163 -10.35 1.68 -15.80
CA ILE A 163 -9.61 0.87 -14.82
C ILE A 163 -9.07 1.75 -13.69
N ASP A 164 -8.37 2.85 -14.02
CA ASP A 164 -7.84 3.77 -13.01
C ASP A 164 -8.93 4.38 -12.14
N LYS A 165 -10.05 4.75 -12.75
CA LYS A 165 -11.22 5.24 -12.02
C LYS A 165 -11.73 4.18 -11.02
N LYS A 166 -11.78 2.91 -11.43
CA LYS A 166 -12.20 1.81 -10.56
C LYS A 166 -11.21 1.55 -9.43
N ILE A 167 -9.90 1.63 -9.69
CA ILE A 167 -8.86 1.54 -8.66
C ILE A 167 -9.06 2.66 -7.63
N GLY A 168 -9.24 3.90 -8.09
CA GLY A 168 -9.48 5.04 -7.20
C GLY A 168 -10.74 4.89 -6.35
N ILE A 169 -11.83 4.36 -6.91
CA ILE A 169 -13.06 4.06 -6.15
C ILE A 169 -12.82 2.97 -5.11
N ASN A 170 -12.17 1.87 -5.49
CA ASN A 170 -11.89 0.76 -4.58
C ASN A 170 -10.99 1.17 -3.41
N ASN A 171 -9.97 2.01 -3.66
CA ASN A 171 -9.12 2.53 -2.60
C ASN A 171 -9.93 3.36 -1.58
N ARG A 172 -10.84 4.22 -2.05
CA ARG A 172 -11.73 4.99 -1.14
C ARG A 172 -12.69 4.10 -0.35
N ILE A 173 -13.19 3.03 -0.97
CA ILE A 173 -14.02 2.03 -0.27
C ILE A 173 -13.19 1.37 0.84
N ASN A 174 -11.96 0.95 0.54
CA ASN A 174 -11.06 0.34 1.53
C ASN A 174 -10.77 1.30 2.70
N ASP A 175 -10.46 2.58 2.40
CA ASP A 175 -10.23 3.60 3.43
C ASP A 175 -11.46 3.77 4.33
N THR A 176 -12.66 3.79 3.74
CA THR A 176 -13.93 3.92 4.48
C THR A 176 -14.19 2.69 5.34
N LEU A 177 -13.97 1.48 4.82
CA LEU A 177 -14.14 0.24 5.56
C LEU A 177 -13.17 0.16 6.75
N GLN A 178 -11.94 0.62 6.57
CA GLN A 178 -10.96 0.69 7.66
C GLN A 178 -11.42 1.65 8.76
N GLN A 179 -11.94 2.83 8.42
CA GLN A 179 -12.50 3.78 9.39
C GLN A 179 -13.70 3.19 10.13
N GLN A 180 -14.64 2.56 9.42
CA GLN A 180 -15.79 1.90 10.03
C GLN A 180 -15.38 0.78 10.99
N ALA A 181 -14.40 -0.05 10.60
CA ALA A 181 -13.87 -1.10 11.47
C ALA A 181 -13.23 -0.51 12.74
N HIS A 182 -12.49 0.59 12.61
CA HIS A 182 -11.92 1.31 13.75
C HIS A 182 -13.01 1.85 14.67
N ASP A 183 -14.05 2.49 14.13
CA ASP A 183 -15.15 3.04 14.92
C ASP A 183 -15.95 1.96 15.65
N ILE A 184 -16.22 0.84 14.99
CA ILE A 184 -16.86 -0.33 15.59
C ILE A 184 -15.99 -0.86 16.74
N TYR A 185 -14.69 -1.00 16.51
CA TYR A 185 -13.74 -1.42 17.55
C TYR A 185 -13.78 -0.46 18.75
N MET A 186 -13.66 0.85 18.51
CA MET A 186 -13.68 1.85 19.57
C MET A 186 -15.01 1.82 20.33
N HIS A 187 -16.16 1.73 19.63
CA HIS A 187 -17.47 1.67 20.27
C HIS A 187 -17.65 0.41 21.15
N LEU A 188 -17.16 -0.74 20.67
CA LEU A 188 -17.35 -2.02 21.34
C LEU A 188 -16.37 -2.26 22.49
N PHE A 189 -15.13 -1.76 22.40
CA PHE A 189 -14.06 -2.15 23.34
C PHE A 189 -13.45 -0.98 24.12
N TYR A 190 -13.42 0.22 23.55
CA TYR A 190 -12.84 1.37 24.25
C TYR A 190 -13.72 1.78 25.44
N LYS A 191 -13.11 1.94 26.62
CA LYS A 191 -13.77 2.30 27.90
C LYS A 191 -14.82 1.31 28.41
N LYS A 192 -14.86 0.06 27.92
CA LYS A 192 -15.63 -1.00 28.59
C LYS A 192 -14.90 -1.45 29.84
N ASN A 193 -15.64 -1.68 30.93
CA ASN A 193 -15.08 -2.24 32.14
C ASN A 193 -14.68 -3.70 31.89
N THR A 194 -13.51 -4.10 32.39
CA THR A 194 -13.10 -5.51 32.40
C THR A 194 -14.08 -6.32 33.23
N ASN A 195 -14.55 -7.43 32.69
CA ASN A 195 -15.57 -8.28 33.32
C ASN A 195 -15.03 -9.65 33.77
N GLY A 196 -13.72 -9.87 33.68
CA GLY A 196 -13.04 -11.09 34.13
C GLY A 196 -11.57 -11.11 33.71
N LYS A 197 -10.78 -12.05 34.25
CA LYS A 197 -9.42 -12.32 33.77
C LYS A 197 -9.45 -13.50 32.80
N ILE A 198 -8.57 -13.48 31.81
CA ILE A 198 -8.39 -14.61 30.89
C ILE A 198 -8.00 -15.89 31.65
N SER A 199 -7.23 -15.77 32.73
CA SER A 199 -6.88 -16.88 33.63
C SER A 199 -8.10 -17.58 34.26
N ASP A 200 -9.22 -16.88 34.38
CA ASP A 200 -10.45 -17.45 34.94
C ASP A 200 -11.20 -18.31 33.90
N LEU A 201 -10.84 -18.17 32.62
CA LEU A 201 -11.51 -18.75 31.46
C LEU A 201 -10.68 -19.87 30.82
N LEU A 202 -9.34 -19.75 30.91
CA LEU A 202 -8.41 -20.76 30.42
C LEU A 202 -8.15 -21.84 31.46
N ILE A 203 -7.91 -23.04 30.96
CA ILE A 203 -7.31 -24.14 31.69
C ILE A 203 -5.93 -24.35 31.07
N GLU A 204 -4.89 -24.18 31.88
CA GLU A 204 -3.54 -24.54 31.46
C GLU A 204 -3.34 -26.03 31.71
N ASN A 205 -3.05 -26.78 30.64
CA ASN A 205 -2.74 -28.19 30.74
C ASN A 205 -1.31 -28.38 31.25
N GLY A 206 -1.04 -29.53 31.88
CA GLY A 206 0.26 -29.82 32.49
C GLY A 206 1.40 -29.74 31.48
N LYS A 207 2.59 -29.32 31.92
CA LYS A 207 3.76 -29.27 31.03
C LYS A 207 4.14 -30.70 30.60
N SER A 208 4.30 -30.91 29.29
CA SER A 208 4.78 -32.19 28.77
C SER A 208 6.23 -32.45 29.17
N SER A 209 6.56 -33.72 29.38
CA SER A 209 7.93 -34.22 29.61
C SER A 209 8.59 -34.74 28.33
N ILE A 210 7.87 -34.82 27.22
CA ILE A 210 8.32 -35.44 25.97
C ILE A 210 9.08 -34.43 25.12
N LYS A 211 10.34 -34.72 24.77
CA LYS A 211 11.11 -33.86 23.85
C LYS A 211 10.74 -34.18 22.41
N VAL A 212 10.83 -33.17 21.54
CA VAL A 212 10.55 -33.31 20.09
C VAL A 212 11.36 -34.44 19.46
N GLY A 213 12.62 -34.62 19.86
CA GLY A 213 13.49 -35.66 19.34
C GLY A 213 13.00 -37.09 19.62
N GLU A 214 12.23 -37.29 20.69
CA GLU A 214 11.70 -38.61 21.07
C GLU A 214 10.55 -39.05 20.16
N ALA A 215 9.85 -38.10 19.53
CA ALA A 215 8.70 -38.36 18.67
C ALA A 215 9.04 -38.50 17.18
N LYS A 216 10.31 -38.30 16.78
CA LYS A 216 10.69 -38.28 15.35
C LYS A 216 10.54 -39.62 14.63
N ASP A 217 10.77 -40.71 15.35
CA ASP A 217 10.80 -42.07 14.80
C ASP A 217 9.70 -42.96 15.42
N ILE A 218 8.70 -42.35 16.04
CA ILE A 218 7.56 -43.05 16.66
C ILE A 218 6.34 -42.86 15.79
N ASN A 219 5.72 -43.98 15.39
CA ASN A 219 4.36 -43.98 14.89
C ASN A 219 3.41 -44.23 16.05
N GLY A 220 2.28 -43.52 16.04
CA GLY A 220 1.29 -43.60 17.10
C GLY A 220 -0.05 -43.05 16.66
N ASP A 221 -1.08 -43.32 17.46
CA ASP A 221 -2.46 -43.04 17.07
C ASP A 221 -2.90 -41.58 17.30
N TYR A 222 -2.05 -40.77 17.96
CA TYR A 222 -2.38 -39.40 18.34
C TYR A 222 -1.42 -38.36 17.73
N PRO A 223 -1.92 -37.19 17.29
CA PRO A 223 -1.06 -36.12 16.82
C PRO A 223 -0.20 -35.56 17.96
N PHE A 224 1.08 -35.32 17.65
CA PHE A 224 2.08 -34.76 18.54
C PHE A 224 2.47 -33.35 18.10
N PHE A 225 1.99 -32.36 18.85
CA PHE A 225 2.21 -30.94 18.56
C PHE A 225 3.55 -30.45 19.10
N THR A 226 4.26 -29.67 18.29
CA THR A 226 5.56 -29.10 18.64
C THR A 226 5.60 -27.59 18.40
N SER A 227 6.67 -26.94 18.85
CA SER A 227 6.96 -25.55 18.47
C SER A 227 7.34 -25.38 16.99
N GLY A 228 7.58 -26.47 16.26
CA GLY A 228 7.84 -26.43 14.81
C GLY A 228 6.56 -26.52 13.98
N GLU A 229 6.67 -26.36 12.67
CA GLU A 229 5.53 -26.50 11.74
C GLU A 229 5.02 -27.96 11.64
N ALA A 230 5.92 -28.93 11.81
CA ALA A 230 5.58 -30.34 11.70
C ALA A 230 4.76 -30.84 12.89
N ILE A 231 3.68 -31.57 12.58
CA ILE A 231 2.91 -32.37 13.53
C ILE A 231 3.41 -33.80 13.39
N LEU A 232 3.91 -34.37 14.48
CA LEU A 232 4.39 -35.76 14.53
C LEU A 232 3.28 -36.67 15.09
N GLU A 233 3.62 -37.91 15.41
CA GLU A 233 2.71 -38.86 16.05
C GLU A 233 3.23 -39.28 17.42
N TRP A 234 2.30 -39.67 18.31
CA TRP A 234 2.61 -40.20 19.62
C TRP A 234 1.63 -41.31 20.01
N LYS A 235 2.09 -42.18 20.91
CA LYS A 235 1.39 -43.42 21.27
C LYS A 235 0.13 -43.19 22.11
N GLU A 236 0.11 -42.13 22.92
CA GLU A 236 -0.94 -41.87 23.90
C GLU A 236 -1.31 -40.38 23.94
N ALA A 237 -2.58 -40.06 24.16
CA ALA A 237 -3.01 -38.67 24.36
C ALA A 237 -2.58 -38.15 25.73
N LEU A 238 -2.06 -36.92 25.78
CA LEU A 238 -1.83 -36.17 27.03
C LEU A 238 -3.03 -35.32 27.41
N VAL A 239 -3.80 -34.88 26.41
CA VAL A 239 -4.99 -34.04 26.56
C VAL A 239 -6.09 -34.53 25.63
N GLU A 240 -7.33 -34.27 26.00
CA GLU A 240 -8.53 -34.60 25.22
C GLU A 240 -9.35 -33.35 24.96
N GLY A 241 -10.24 -33.41 23.96
CA GLY A 241 -11.17 -32.33 23.64
C GLY A 241 -10.54 -31.17 22.87
N ARG A 242 -11.03 -29.95 23.09
CA ARG A 242 -10.66 -28.74 22.33
C ARG A 242 -9.42 -28.07 22.95
N ASN A 243 -8.28 -28.16 22.28
CA ASN A 243 -7.00 -27.68 22.79
C ASN A 243 -6.29 -26.76 21.80
N CYS A 244 -5.61 -25.75 22.34
CA CYS A 244 -4.71 -24.87 21.62
C CYS A 244 -3.27 -25.11 22.09
N PHE A 245 -2.35 -25.19 21.13
CA PHE A 245 -0.94 -25.50 21.34
C PHE A 245 -0.11 -24.33 20.88
N LEU A 246 0.52 -23.64 21.82
CA LEU A 246 1.30 -22.42 21.63
C LEU A 246 2.79 -22.74 21.70
N ASN A 247 3.57 -22.09 20.86
CA ASN A 247 5.02 -22.17 20.94
C ASN A 247 5.52 -21.46 22.21
N THR A 248 6.42 -22.09 22.97
CA THR A 248 7.03 -21.46 24.16
C THR A 248 8.37 -20.76 23.86
N GLY A 249 8.89 -20.92 22.64
CA GLY A 249 10.11 -20.24 22.17
C GLY A 249 10.22 -20.23 20.64
N GLY A 250 11.02 -19.30 20.09
CA GLY A 250 11.18 -19.12 18.64
C GLY A 250 10.09 -18.25 18.01
N ASN A 251 9.63 -18.60 16.82
CA ASN A 251 8.52 -17.91 16.14
C ASN A 251 7.19 -18.25 16.84
N ALA A 252 6.34 -17.24 17.05
CA ALA A 252 5.01 -17.44 17.60
C ALA A 252 4.12 -18.20 16.60
N ASP A 253 3.44 -19.24 17.08
CA ASP A 253 2.47 -20.05 16.34
C ASP A 253 1.45 -20.66 17.30
N VAL A 254 0.25 -20.97 16.78
CA VAL A 254 -0.80 -21.73 17.48
C VAL A 254 -1.35 -22.77 16.55
N LYS A 255 -1.46 -23.96 17.11
CA LYS A 255 -2.18 -25.07 16.48
C LYS A 255 -3.43 -25.34 17.30
N PHE A 256 -4.55 -25.55 16.62
CA PHE A 256 -5.82 -25.92 17.24
C PHE A 256 -6.20 -27.34 16.85
N TYR A 257 -6.63 -28.14 17.82
CA TYR A 257 -7.08 -29.51 17.57
C TYR A 257 -8.24 -29.90 18.49
N VAL A 258 -9.08 -30.79 17.98
CA VAL A 258 -10.22 -31.37 18.69
C VAL A 258 -10.06 -32.88 18.72
N GLY A 259 -9.85 -33.42 19.92
CA GLY A 259 -9.64 -34.85 20.17
C GLY A 259 -8.41 -35.10 21.04
N GLY A 260 -8.02 -36.37 21.15
CA GLY A 260 -6.83 -36.79 21.89
C GLY A 260 -5.56 -36.30 21.21
N ALA A 261 -4.67 -35.66 21.96
CA ALA A 261 -3.43 -35.13 21.44
C ALA A 261 -2.30 -35.18 22.46
N ALA A 262 -1.08 -35.27 21.95
CA ALA A 262 0.14 -35.12 22.72
C ALA A 262 0.91 -33.90 22.24
N TYR A 263 1.87 -33.44 23.04
CA TYR A 263 2.66 -32.25 22.71
C TYR A 263 4.02 -32.30 23.39
N SER A 264 4.96 -31.52 22.88
CA SER A 264 6.33 -31.50 23.35
C SER A 264 6.55 -30.58 24.56
N THR A 265 7.70 -30.72 25.22
CA THR A 265 8.15 -29.91 26.37
C THR A 265 8.18 -28.40 26.11
N ASP A 266 8.36 -28.02 24.84
CA ASP A 266 8.41 -26.63 24.35
C ASP A 266 7.05 -26.16 23.81
N THR A 267 5.97 -26.90 24.02
CA THR A 267 4.62 -26.51 23.60
C THR A 267 3.75 -26.23 24.83
N TRP A 268 3.15 -25.05 24.88
CA TRP A 268 2.18 -24.68 25.91
C TRP A 268 0.78 -25.04 25.46
N CYS A 269 0.10 -25.89 26.22
CA CYS A 269 -1.23 -26.36 25.89
C CYS A 269 -2.26 -25.71 26.79
N ILE A 270 -3.28 -25.08 26.17
CA ILE A 270 -4.39 -24.45 26.88
C ILE A 270 -5.73 -24.94 26.31
N SER A 271 -6.74 -25.01 27.17
CA SER A 271 -8.13 -25.26 26.81
C SER A 271 -9.06 -24.23 27.48
N ALA A 272 -10.34 -24.26 27.14
CA ALA A 272 -11.34 -23.33 27.67
C ALA A 272 -12.28 -24.06 28.65
N ARG A 273 -12.73 -23.39 29.72
CA ARG A 273 -13.72 -23.95 30.65
C ARG A 273 -15.11 -24.05 29.98
N ASP A 274 -15.82 -25.18 30.15
CA ASP A 274 -17.10 -25.48 29.47
C ASP A 274 -18.26 -24.49 29.68
N LYS A 275 -18.19 -23.58 30.66
CA LYS A 275 -19.27 -22.62 30.98
C LYS A 275 -19.00 -21.22 30.44
N ILE A 276 -18.78 -21.11 29.13
CA ILE A 276 -18.59 -19.80 28.51
C ILE A 276 -19.89 -19.30 27.86
N PRO A 277 -20.56 -18.28 28.44
CA PRO A 277 -21.38 -17.39 27.63
C PRO A 277 -20.44 -16.56 26.76
N ARG A 278 -20.54 -16.72 25.43
CA ARG A 278 -19.90 -15.94 24.35
C ARG A 278 -18.90 -14.87 24.84
N ILE A 279 -17.63 -15.24 24.97
CA ILE A 279 -16.55 -14.27 25.14
C ILE A 279 -16.33 -13.57 23.79
N LYS A 280 -16.41 -12.24 23.77
CA LYS A 280 -15.83 -11.41 22.70
C LYS A 280 -14.46 -10.94 23.14
N LEU A 281 -13.43 -11.71 22.78
CA LEU A 281 -12.06 -11.20 22.74
C LEU A 281 -11.90 -10.48 21.41
N VAL A 282 -11.34 -9.27 21.44
CA VAL A 282 -11.11 -8.50 20.22
C VAL A 282 -9.66 -8.14 20.03
N ASP A 283 -9.21 -8.51 18.83
CA ASP A 283 -7.95 -8.24 18.18
C ASP A 283 -7.73 -6.73 18.02
N CYS A 284 -6.55 -6.27 18.45
CA CYS A 284 -6.10 -4.89 18.35
C CYS A 284 -4.91 -4.83 17.41
N LYS A 285 -5.14 -4.60 16.12
CA LYS A 285 -4.09 -4.35 15.13
C LYS A 285 -3.46 -2.94 15.21
N ASN A 286 -3.25 -2.40 16.41
CA ASN A 286 -2.54 -1.13 16.57
C ASN A 286 -1.45 -1.23 17.66
N ILE A 287 -0.32 -1.78 17.24
CA ILE A 287 0.90 -2.07 18.03
C ILE A 287 1.60 -0.80 18.55
N ASP A 288 1.38 0.37 17.95
CA ASP A 288 2.16 1.56 18.30
C ASP A 288 1.73 2.26 19.60
N TYR A 289 0.50 2.00 20.10
CA TYR A 289 0.06 2.54 21.40
C TYR A 289 0.62 1.75 22.59
N LEU A 290 0.98 0.47 22.40
CA LEU A 290 1.39 -0.43 23.49
C LEU A 290 2.87 -0.31 23.88
N LYS A 291 3.71 0.30 23.03
CA LYS A 291 5.15 0.49 23.30
C LYS A 291 5.46 1.51 24.40
N GLN A 292 4.52 2.39 24.76
CA GLN A 292 4.76 3.46 25.76
C GLN A 292 4.45 3.06 27.22
N SER A 293 3.80 1.92 27.45
CA SER A 293 3.28 1.55 28.78
C SER A 293 4.04 0.42 29.50
N GLY A 294 5.21 -0.01 29.02
CA GLY A 294 6.09 -0.93 29.76
C GLY A 294 5.54 -2.35 30.00
N VAL A 295 4.61 -2.81 29.15
CA VAL A 295 4.07 -4.18 29.20
C VAL A 295 4.48 -4.91 27.92
N TYR A 296 5.29 -5.95 28.09
CA TYR A 296 5.79 -6.78 27.00
C TYR A 296 4.83 -7.93 26.72
N PHE A 297 4.21 -7.94 25.53
CA PHE A 297 3.66 -9.15 24.92
C PHE A 297 3.91 -9.12 23.41
N LEU A 298 4.44 -10.23 22.88
CA LEU A 298 4.68 -10.47 21.46
C LEU A 298 3.37 -10.85 20.76
N ASP A 299 3.05 -10.08 19.73
CA ASP A 299 2.46 -10.46 18.44
C ASP A 299 1.41 -11.61 18.36
N TRP A 300 0.17 -11.19 18.01
CA TRP A 300 -1.00 -11.91 17.44
C TRP A 300 -1.64 -13.05 18.23
N TRP A 301 -2.86 -12.85 18.78
CA TRP A 301 -3.86 -13.93 19.00
C TRP A 301 -5.31 -13.43 18.98
N LEU A 302 -6.15 -14.04 18.12
CA LEU A 302 -7.61 -14.05 18.19
C LEU A 302 -8.04 -15.52 18.42
N PHE A 303 -8.63 -15.83 19.58
CA PHE A 303 -9.30 -17.12 19.79
C PHE A 303 -10.79 -16.95 19.49
N LEU A 304 -11.22 -17.48 18.34
CA LEU A 304 -12.62 -17.72 18.04
C LEU A 304 -12.91 -19.20 18.28
N PHE A 305 -13.65 -19.51 19.35
CA PHE A 305 -14.41 -20.74 19.44
C PHE A 305 -15.82 -20.44 18.95
N THR A 306 -16.16 -20.94 17.76
CA THR A 306 -17.54 -21.02 17.28
C THR A 306 -17.91 -22.49 17.12
N ASP A 307 -19.20 -22.77 17.35
CA ASP A 307 -19.80 -24.09 17.57
C ASP A 307 -19.31 -25.21 16.65
#